data_AF-A0A966VBX6-F1
#
_entry.id   AF-A0A966VBX6-F1
#
_cell.length_a   1.000
_cell.length_b   1.000
_cell.length_c   1.000
_cell.angle_alpha   90.00
_cell.angle_beta   90.00
_cell.angle_gamma   90.00
#
_symmetry.space_group_name_H-M   'P 1'
#
loop_
_entity.id
_entity.type
_entity.pdbx_description
1 polymer ?
#
loop_
_entity_poly.entity_id
_entity_poly.type
_entity_poly.pdbx_seq_one_letter_code
_entity_poly.pdbx_strand_id
1 'polypeptide(L)'
;MSWRTNIMALMMAGVLSGIAACGSNVYAPLQSQDPADQAARYLEDGKPQKAIDLLEKKLADNPGEARYISILALAYAQRAGVAPIDFLDNMGSAQNSNTGLTNDITALFSVTPPATTSAIADVDYAISLLTSLSGDDLNDAEKLKLSLFQMASTVLKLKILDTDGNGQLSVLELLALSDSMADSIITGLQNAASALGGGGSGASTGGDVAAQLVSSMVSGITSQSGASSRDKLAGYVQQ
;
A
#
# COMPACT_ATOMS: atom_id res chain seq x y z
N MET A 1 28.65 -10.75 -13.43
CA MET A 1 28.67 -11.54 -12.18
C MET A 1 27.31 -11.39 -11.53
N SER A 2 26.47 -12.42 -11.62
CA SER A 2 25.08 -12.39 -11.15
C SER A 2 24.99 -12.88 -9.70
N TRP A 3 24.49 -12.05 -8.82
CA TRP A 3 24.07 -12.45 -7.48
C TRP A 3 22.57 -12.14 -7.37
N ARG A 4 21.74 -13.14 -7.72
CA ARG A 4 20.35 -13.22 -7.30
C ARG A 4 20.25 -14.44 -6.41
N THR A 5 20.31 -14.21 -5.11
CA THR A 5 20.13 -15.25 -4.09
C THR A 5 18.75 -15.07 -3.48
N ASN A 6 17.99 -16.15 -3.53
CA ASN A 6 16.69 -16.38 -2.91
C ASN A 6 16.56 -15.78 -1.50
N ILE A 7 15.51 -15.00 -1.27
CA ILE A 7 14.89 -14.87 0.06
C ILE A 7 13.38 -14.99 -0.15
N MET A 8 12.92 -16.23 -0.27
CA MET A 8 11.52 -16.61 -0.11
C MET A 8 11.50 -17.66 0.99
N ALA A 9 11.47 -17.21 2.25
CA ALA A 9 11.22 -18.08 3.38
C ALA A 9 10.90 -17.24 4.62
N LEU A 10 9.97 -17.78 5.40
CA LEU A 10 9.88 -17.65 6.86
C LEU A 10 9.03 -16.50 7.39
N MET A 11 7.71 -16.70 7.46
CA MET A 11 6.92 -16.54 8.69
C MET A 11 5.64 -17.41 8.64
N MET A 12 5.82 -18.73 8.68
CA MET A 12 4.80 -19.66 9.20
C MET A 12 5.47 -20.51 10.26
N ALA A 13 5.56 -19.97 11.47
CA ALA A 13 5.93 -20.74 12.67
C ALA A 13 4.64 -21.02 13.45
N GLY A 14 3.93 -22.07 13.03
CA GLY A 14 2.76 -22.61 13.71
C GLY A 14 2.95 -24.11 13.94
N VAL A 15 3.53 -24.44 15.10
CA VAL A 15 3.35 -25.67 15.90
C VAL A 15 2.87 -26.93 15.14
N LEU A 16 3.80 -27.84 14.84
CA LEU A 16 3.51 -29.21 14.42
C LEU A 16 4.18 -30.19 15.40
N SER A 17 3.45 -30.58 16.44
CA SER A 17 3.84 -31.65 17.36
C SER A 17 2.62 -32.45 17.82
N GLY A 18 2.53 -33.71 17.35
CA GLY A 18 1.47 -34.68 17.66
C GLY A 18 0.25 -34.47 16.75
N ILE A 19 -0.29 -35.45 16.04
CA ILE A 19 -0.80 -36.73 16.56
C ILE A 19 -0.55 -37.83 15.53
N ALA A 20 0.06 -38.92 15.99
CA ALA A 20 0.01 -40.21 15.32
C ALA A 20 -1.43 -40.77 15.45
N ALA A 21 -2.15 -40.87 14.35
CA ALA A 21 -3.30 -41.75 14.21
C ALA A 21 -3.43 -42.17 12.74
N CYS A 22 -2.87 -43.34 12.43
CA CYS A 22 -3.14 -44.06 11.20
C CYS A 22 -4.64 -44.45 11.16
N GLY A 23 -5.31 -44.16 10.03
CA GLY A 23 -6.60 -44.77 9.71
C GLY A 23 -7.77 -43.80 9.62
N SER A 24 -7.83 -43.02 8.55
CA SER A 24 -9.09 -42.55 7.96
C SER A 24 -8.85 -41.97 6.56
N ASN A 25 -9.85 -42.14 5.69
CA ASN A 25 -9.85 -41.98 4.22
C ASN A 25 -8.92 -40.89 3.64
N VAL A 26 -8.05 -41.31 2.71
CA VAL A 26 -7.18 -40.44 1.86
C VAL A 26 -7.97 -39.52 0.92
N TYR A 27 -9.30 -39.69 0.84
CA TYR A 27 -10.24 -38.84 0.11
C TYR A 27 -11.37 -38.32 1.00
N ALA A 28 -11.07 -37.95 2.25
CA ALA A 28 -11.94 -37.00 2.92
C ALA A 28 -11.93 -35.69 2.09
N PRO A 29 -13.08 -35.13 1.68
CA PRO A 29 -13.08 -33.83 1.02
C PRO A 29 -12.30 -32.87 1.91
N LEU A 30 -11.27 -32.23 1.35
CA LEU A 30 -10.48 -31.21 2.04
C LEU A 30 -11.46 -30.37 2.85
N GLN A 31 -11.31 -30.39 4.17
CA GLN A 31 -12.09 -29.56 5.09
C GLN A 31 -12.25 -28.20 4.45
N SER A 32 -13.50 -27.74 4.35
CA SER A 32 -13.90 -26.40 3.89
C SER A 32 -12.73 -25.42 3.97
N GLN A 33 -12.09 -25.14 2.84
CA GLN A 33 -10.90 -24.32 2.80
C GLN A 33 -11.23 -22.98 3.46
N ASP A 34 -10.42 -22.54 4.43
CA ASP A 34 -10.62 -21.26 5.10
C ASP A 34 -10.75 -20.16 4.03
N PRO A 35 -11.83 -19.37 4.03
CA PRO A 35 -12.02 -18.31 3.05
C PRO A 35 -10.83 -17.34 2.95
N ALA A 36 -10.12 -17.10 4.06
CA ALA A 36 -8.90 -16.29 4.04
C ALA A 36 -7.80 -16.94 3.19
N ASP A 37 -7.56 -18.24 3.35
CA ASP A 37 -6.55 -18.98 2.57
C ASP A 37 -6.93 -19.05 1.10
N GLN A 38 -8.21 -19.23 0.80
CA GLN A 38 -8.71 -19.24 -0.58
C GLN A 38 -8.59 -17.86 -1.23
N ALA A 39 -8.92 -16.79 -0.50
CA ALA A 39 -8.76 -15.42 -0.98
C ALA A 39 -7.27 -15.09 -1.22
N ALA A 40 -6.38 -15.45 -0.31
CA ALA A 40 -4.94 -15.27 -0.48
C ALA A 40 -4.41 -15.96 -1.75
N ARG A 41 -4.87 -17.19 -2.04
CA ARG A 41 -4.53 -17.88 -3.30
C ARG A 41 -5.06 -17.16 -4.54
N TYR A 42 -6.25 -16.57 -4.47
CA TYR A 42 -6.73 -15.75 -5.59
C TYR A 42 -5.85 -14.52 -5.82
N LEU A 43 -5.29 -13.92 -4.78
CA LEU A 43 -4.34 -12.81 -4.90
C LEU A 43 -3.01 -13.25 -5.50
N GLU A 44 -2.45 -14.38 -5.05
CA GLU A 44 -1.24 -14.99 -5.63
C GLU A 44 -1.41 -15.32 -7.12
N ASP A 45 -2.61 -15.75 -7.51
CA ASP A 45 -3.00 -16.03 -8.90
C ASP A 45 -3.28 -14.77 -9.75
N GLY A 46 -3.15 -13.56 -9.19
CA GLY A 46 -3.49 -12.31 -9.89
C GLY A 46 -4.99 -12.15 -10.18
N LYS A 47 -5.86 -12.72 -9.33
CA LYS A 47 -7.34 -12.68 -9.46
C LYS A 47 -7.98 -11.89 -8.31
N PRO A 48 -7.65 -10.60 -8.12
CA PRO A 48 -8.14 -9.82 -6.99
C PRO A 48 -9.67 -9.73 -6.90
N GLN A 49 -10.37 -9.67 -8.04
CA GLN A 49 -11.83 -9.63 -8.04
C GLN A 49 -12.45 -10.87 -7.37
N LYS A 50 -11.88 -12.06 -7.58
CA LYS A 50 -12.39 -13.29 -6.96
C LYS A 50 -12.17 -13.30 -5.45
N ALA A 51 -11.07 -12.73 -4.98
CA ALA A 51 -10.81 -12.55 -3.56
C ALA A 51 -11.83 -11.57 -2.94
N ILE A 52 -12.12 -10.46 -3.61
CA ILE A 52 -13.13 -9.47 -3.20
C ILE A 52 -14.51 -10.14 -3.09
N ASP A 53 -14.99 -10.79 -4.16
CA ASP A 53 -16.31 -11.43 -4.19
C ASP A 53 -16.48 -12.47 -3.07
N LEU A 54 -15.42 -13.21 -2.77
CA LEU A 54 -15.40 -14.21 -1.69
C LEU A 54 -15.48 -13.56 -0.31
N LEU A 55 -14.63 -12.56 -0.05
CA LEU A 55 -14.48 -11.96 1.28
C LEU A 55 -15.65 -11.03 1.63
N GLU A 56 -16.19 -10.27 0.69
CA GLU A 56 -17.40 -9.46 0.93
C GLU A 56 -18.58 -10.33 1.35
N LYS A 57 -18.76 -11.47 0.67
CA LYS A 57 -19.77 -12.46 1.04
C LYS A 57 -19.55 -12.99 2.47
N LYS A 58 -18.30 -13.20 2.88
CA LYS A 58 -17.97 -13.76 4.20
C LYS A 58 -18.05 -12.74 5.32
N LEU A 59 -17.71 -11.47 5.04
CA LEU A 59 -17.87 -10.37 5.98
C LEU A 59 -19.34 -10.01 6.20
N ALA A 60 -20.23 -10.26 5.24
CA ALA A 60 -21.67 -10.14 5.49
C ALA A 60 -22.14 -11.06 6.63
N ASP A 61 -21.54 -12.25 6.76
CA ASP A 61 -21.80 -13.20 7.86
C ASP A 61 -20.98 -12.88 9.12
N ASN A 62 -19.78 -12.30 8.97
CA ASN A 62 -18.82 -12.04 10.06
C ASN A 62 -18.14 -10.66 9.92
N PRO A 63 -18.83 -9.54 10.22
CA PRO A 63 -18.39 -8.19 9.84
C PRO A 63 -17.13 -7.70 10.56
N GLY A 64 -16.73 -8.34 11.66
CA GLY A 64 -15.55 -7.96 12.45
C GLY A 64 -14.34 -8.89 12.27
N GLU A 65 -14.36 -9.81 11.30
CA GLU A 65 -13.24 -10.74 11.10
C GLU A 65 -12.03 -10.00 10.51
N ALA A 66 -11.11 -9.59 11.39
CA ALA A 66 -9.95 -8.74 11.07
C ALA A 66 -9.09 -9.33 9.95
N ARG A 67 -8.93 -10.66 9.92
CA ARG A 67 -8.15 -11.32 8.85
C ARG A 67 -8.83 -11.15 7.49
N TYR A 68 -10.15 -11.21 7.43
CA TYR A 68 -10.90 -11.00 6.18
C TYR A 68 -10.83 -9.55 5.73
N ILE A 69 -10.95 -8.59 6.66
CA ILE A 69 -10.79 -7.16 6.38
C ILE A 69 -9.40 -6.87 5.81
N SER A 70 -8.35 -7.40 6.43
CA SER A 70 -6.97 -7.20 5.99
C SER A 70 -6.72 -7.74 4.56
N ILE A 71 -7.17 -8.96 4.27
CA ILE A 71 -7.00 -9.56 2.94
C ILE A 71 -7.88 -8.84 1.91
N LEU A 72 -9.08 -8.39 2.30
CA LEU A 72 -9.96 -7.62 1.43
C LEU A 72 -9.30 -6.30 1.04
N ALA A 73 -8.71 -5.59 2.00
CA ALA A 73 -7.95 -4.36 1.72
C ALA A 73 -6.82 -4.61 0.72
N LEU A 74 -6.06 -5.70 0.90
CA LEU A 74 -5.03 -6.10 -0.07
C LEU A 74 -5.61 -6.40 -1.46
N ALA A 75 -6.77 -7.05 -1.53
CA ALA A 75 -7.42 -7.38 -2.78
C ALA A 75 -7.84 -6.14 -3.57
N TYR A 76 -8.41 -5.13 -2.89
CA TYR A 76 -8.75 -3.85 -3.48
C TYR A 76 -7.49 -3.11 -3.98
N ALA A 77 -6.44 -3.03 -3.17
CA ALA A 77 -5.18 -2.42 -3.59
C ALA A 77 -4.55 -3.13 -4.80
N GLN A 78 -4.54 -4.46 -4.82
CA GLN A 78 -4.04 -5.21 -5.98
C GLN A 78 -4.92 -5.04 -7.23
N ARG A 79 -6.24 -4.90 -7.09
CA ARG A 79 -7.13 -4.56 -8.21
C ARG A 79 -6.78 -3.21 -8.83
N ALA A 80 -6.35 -2.25 -8.00
CA ALA A 80 -5.81 -0.97 -8.45
C ALA A 80 -4.39 -1.07 -9.06
N GLY A 81 -3.75 -2.24 -9.03
CA GLY A 81 -2.38 -2.46 -9.47
C GLY A 81 -1.32 -2.11 -8.41
N VAL A 82 -1.72 -1.95 -7.15
CA VAL A 82 -0.82 -1.64 -6.03
C VAL A 82 -0.57 -2.91 -5.22
N ALA A 83 0.58 -3.55 -5.47
CA ALA A 83 1.07 -4.65 -4.63
C ALA A 83 2.06 -4.08 -3.59
N PRO A 84 1.84 -4.26 -2.26
CA PRO A 84 2.68 -3.63 -1.23
C PRO A 84 4.17 -3.90 -1.36
N ILE A 85 4.57 -5.15 -1.65
CA ILE A 85 5.99 -5.52 -1.78
C ILE A 85 6.61 -4.86 -3.00
N ASP A 86 5.96 -4.97 -4.16
CA ASP A 86 6.46 -4.34 -5.39
C ASP A 86 6.54 -2.82 -5.22
N PHE A 87 5.54 -2.20 -4.58
CA PHE A 87 5.54 -0.77 -4.30
C PHE A 87 6.68 -0.36 -3.37
N LEU A 88 6.96 -1.15 -2.33
CA LEU A 88 8.06 -0.92 -1.40
C LEU A 88 9.44 -1.07 -2.05
N ASP A 89 9.64 -2.11 -2.87
CA ASP A 89 10.87 -2.34 -3.62
C ASP A 89 11.13 -1.20 -4.62
N ASN A 90 10.05 -0.74 -5.26
CA ASN A 90 10.09 0.38 -6.19
C ASN A 90 10.39 1.71 -5.49
N MET A 91 9.86 1.94 -4.28
CA MET A 91 10.21 3.11 -3.47
C MET A 91 11.69 3.14 -3.07
N GLY A 92 12.24 2.01 -2.64
CA GLY A 92 13.67 1.90 -2.32
C GLY A 92 14.57 2.12 -3.54
N SER A 93 14.09 1.74 -4.73
CA SER A 93 14.79 1.99 -5.99
C SER A 93 14.73 3.46 -6.40
N ALA A 94 13.59 4.13 -6.20
CA ALA A 94 13.41 5.55 -6.48
C ALA A 94 14.35 6.44 -5.64
N GLN A 95 14.53 6.12 -4.35
CA GLN A 95 15.44 6.87 -3.47
C GLN A 95 16.91 6.80 -3.90
N ASN A 96 17.34 5.68 -4.48
CA ASN A 96 18.74 5.48 -4.91
C ASN A 96 19.02 5.97 -6.33
N SER A 97 17.98 6.37 -7.05
CA SER A 97 18.08 6.77 -8.45
C SER A 97 18.36 8.28 -8.52
N ASN A 98 19.60 8.65 -8.83
CA ASN A 98 20.03 10.01 -9.20
C ASN A 98 19.40 10.47 -10.55
N THR A 99 18.10 10.23 -10.77
CA THR A 99 17.44 10.30 -12.08
C THR A 99 17.12 11.71 -12.58
N GLY A 100 17.48 12.77 -11.85
CA GLY A 100 17.11 14.13 -12.22
C GLY A 100 15.59 14.38 -12.14
N LEU A 101 14.84 13.46 -11.52
CA LEU A 101 13.50 13.72 -11.04
C LEU A 101 13.63 14.58 -9.79
N THR A 102 12.80 15.60 -9.76
CA THR A 102 13.05 16.83 -9.05
C THR A 102 12.56 16.75 -7.58
N ASN A 103 11.70 15.76 -7.26
CA ASN A 103 11.25 15.42 -5.90
C ASN A 103 10.86 13.93 -5.72
N ASP A 104 10.79 13.50 -4.45
CA ASP A 104 10.57 12.10 -4.05
C ASP A 104 9.21 11.53 -4.50
N ILE A 105 8.18 12.36 -4.71
CA ILE A 105 6.83 11.90 -5.08
C ILE A 105 6.72 11.58 -6.57
N THR A 106 7.21 12.49 -7.43
CA THR A 106 7.19 12.28 -8.88
C THR A 106 8.10 11.12 -9.31
N ALA A 107 9.17 10.85 -8.54
CA ALA A 107 9.99 9.65 -8.70
C ALA A 107 9.17 8.35 -8.67
N LEU A 108 8.06 8.32 -7.93
CA LEU A 108 7.18 7.16 -7.81
C LEU A 108 6.21 7.00 -8.99
N PHE A 109 6.11 7.97 -9.91
CA PHE A 109 5.16 7.88 -11.04
C PHE A 109 5.47 6.71 -11.96
N SER A 110 6.76 6.43 -12.19
CA SER A 110 7.22 5.35 -13.08
C SER A 110 6.86 3.95 -12.58
N VAL A 111 6.66 3.81 -11.27
CA VAL A 111 6.44 2.52 -10.57
C VAL A 111 5.03 2.37 -10.05
N THR A 112 4.25 3.45 -10.06
CA THR A 112 2.84 3.43 -9.70
C THR A 112 2.02 3.01 -10.93
N PRO A 113 0.94 2.23 -10.79
CA PRO A 113 0.06 1.90 -11.90
C PRO A 113 -0.55 3.15 -12.57
N PRO A 114 -1.25 3.00 -13.71
CA PRO A 114 -1.98 4.10 -14.31
C PRO A 114 -2.98 4.74 -13.32
N ALA A 115 -2.90 6.06 -13.17
CA ALA A 115 -3.80 6.80 -12.30
C ALA A 115 -5.19 6.92 -12.95
N THR A 116 -6.14 6.13 -12.46
CA THR A 116 -7.54 6.19 -12.86
C THR A 116 -8.41 6.46 -11.63
N THR A 117 -9.58 7.06 -11.82
CA THR A 117 -10.53 7.30 -10.72
C THR A 117 -10.92 5.99 -10.00
N SER A 118 -11.05 4.89 -10.74
CA SER A 118 -11.32 3.56 -10.16
C SER A 118 -10.15 3.04 -9.32
N ALA A 119 -8.91 3.19 -9.79
CA ALA A 119 -7.74 2.77 -9.02
C ALA A 119 -7.59 3.57 -7.72
N ILE A 120 -7.82 4.89 -7.77
CA ILE A 120 -7.82 5.74 -6.59
C ILE A 120 -8.91 5.32 -5.61
N ALA A 121 -10.13 5.09 -6.10
CA ALA A 121 -11.25 4.66 -5.26
C ALA A 121 -10.99 3.31 -4.59
N ASP A 122 -10.38 2.36 -5.31
CA ASP A 122 -10.02 1.05 -4.77
C ASP A 122 -8.98 1.16 -3.66
N VAL A 123 -7.92 1.97 -3.84
CA VAL A 123 -6.91 2.18 -2.79
C VAL A 123 -7.49 2.95 -1.60
N ASP A 124 -8.31 3.98 -1.83
CA ASP A 124 -8.99 4.71 -0.75
C ASP A 124 -9.94 3.79 0.04
N TYR A 125 -10.62 2.85 -0.63
CA TYR A 125 -11.43 1.85 0.04
C TYR A 125 -10.58 0.87 0.86
N ALA A 126 -9.44 0.41 0.32
CA ALA A 126 -8.49 -0.42 1.06
C ALA A 126 -7.97 0.27 2.33
N ILE A 127 -7.67 1.58 2.25
CA ILE A 127 -7.31 2.40 3.42
C ILE A 127 -8.46 2.39 4.43
N SER A 128 -9.70 2.64 3.99
CA SER A 128 -10.86 2.68 4.88
C SER A 128 -11.07 1.36 5.63
N LEU A 129 -10.87 0.23 4.96
CA LEU A 129 -10.93 -1.11 5.56
C LEU A 129 -9.87 -1.28 6.64
N LEU A 130 -8.60 -0.95 6.36
CA LEU A 130 -7.54 -1.07 7.36
C LEU A 130 -7.73 -0.10 8.54
N THR A 131 -8.23 1.11 8.31
CA THR A 131 -8.55 2.06 9.39
C THR A 131 -9.71 1.62 10.27
N SER A 132 -10.51 0.65 9.82
CA SER A 132 -11.58 0.06 10.65
C SER A 132 -11.05 -0.96 11.67
N LEU A 133 -9.83 -1.47 11.47
CA LEU A 133 -9.14 -2.32 12.45
C LEU A 133 -8.70 -1.48 13.65
N SER A 134 -8.75 -2.04 14.85
CA SER A 134 -8.38 -1.33 16.08
C SER A 134 -7.71 -2.25 17.09
N GLY A 135 -7.00 -1.68 18.06
CA GLY A 135 -6.31 -2.46 19.10
C GLY A 135 -5.31 -3.45 18.50
N ASP A 136 -5.40 -4.71 18.92
CA ASP A 136 -4.50 -5.78 18.50
C ASP A 136 -4.70 -6.22 17.04
N ASP A 137 -5.86 -5.90 16.44
CA ASP A 137 -6.14 -6.23 15.03
C ASP A 137 -5.33 -5.34 14.07
N LEU A 138 -5.01 -4.11 14.49
CA LEU A 138 -4.12 -3.20 13.75
C LEU A 138 -2.66 -3.43 14.16
N ASN A 139 -2.17 -4.64 13.91
CA ASN A 139 -0.78 -5.01 14.17
C ASN A 139 0.19 -4.31 13.20
N ASP A 140 1.50 -4.52 13.40
CA ASP A 140 2.54 -3.81 12.61
C ASP A 140 2.51 -4.14 11.12
N ALA A 141 2.08 -5.34 10.72
CA ALA A 141 1.91 -5.68 9.32
C ALA A 141 0.74 -4.90 8.68
N GLU A 142 -0.36 -4.70 9.43
CA GLU A 142 -1.49 -3.89 8.97
C GLU A 142 -1.15 -2.39 8.94
N LYS A 143 -0.38 -1.88 9.91
CA LYS A 143 0.15 -0.51 9.87
C LYS A 143 1.05 -0.27 8.67
N LEU A 144 1.92 -1.24 8.35
CA LEU A 144 2.77 -1.17 7.15
C LEU A 144 1.93 -1.11 5.87
N LYS A 145 0.95 -2.00 5.71
CA LYS A 145 0.02 -1.97 4.56
C LYS A 145 -0.72 -0.63 4.48
N LEU A 146 -1.26 -0.16 5.61
CA LEU A 146 -1.98 1.11 5.69
C LEU A 146 -1.11 2.27 5.20
N SER A 147 0.14 2.34 5.66
CA SER A 147 1.08 3.35 5.18
C SER A 147 1.34 3.25 3.68
N LEU A 148 1.63 2.04 3.17
CA LEU A 148 1.91 1.85 1.75
C LEU A 148 0.71 2.22 0.88
N PHE A 149 -0.52 1.92 1.33
CA PHE A 149 -1.73 2.30 0.61
C PHE A 149 -1.98 3.81 0.66
N GLN A 150 -1.73 4.47 1.79
CA GLN A 150 -1.82 5.93 1.90
C GLN A 150 -0.82 6.64 0.99
N MET A 151 0.40 6.10 0.88
CA MET A 151 1.38 6.57 -0.08
C MET A 151 0.92 6.34 -1.51
N ALA A 152 0.49 5.13 -1.86
CA ALA A 152 0.02 4.81 -3.20
C ALA A 152 -1.18 5.68 -3.61
N SER A 153 -2.15 5.91 -2.73
CA SER A 153 -3.28 6.82 -2.95
C SER A 153 -2.79 8.25 -3.22
N THR A 154 -1.83 8.73 -2.43
CA THR A 154 -1.23 10.06 -2.62
C THR A 154 -0.56 10.19 -3.98
N VAL A 155 0.28 9.21 -4.35
CA VAL A 155 1.00 9.22 -5.63
C VAL A 155 0.01 9.14 -6.79
N LEU A 156 -1.02 8.28 -6.71
CA LEU A 156 -2.06 8.18 -7.73
C LEU A 156 -2.86 9.48 -7.90
N LYS A 157 -3.20 10.15 -6.80
CA LYS A 157 -3.91 11.45 -6.80
C LYS A 157 -3.09 12.57 -7.43
N LEU A 158 -1.76 12.55 -7.30
CA LEU A 158 -0.90 13.49 -8.02
C LEU A 158 -0.68 13.08 -9.47
N LYS A 159 -0.47 11.78 -9.72
CA LYS A 159 -0.23 11.24 -11.05
C LYS A 159 -1.41 11.44 -12.00
N ILE A 160 -2.65 11.52 -11.50
CA ILE A 160 -3.80 11.83 -12.35
C ILE A 160 -3.74 13.25 -12.96
N LEU A 161 -2.91 14.13 -12.40
CA LEU A 161 -2.65 15.47 -12.92
C LEU A 161 -1.62 15.47 -14.05
N ASP A 162 -0.77 14.43 -14.15
CA ASP A 162 0.20 14.24 -15.23
C ASP A 162 -0.53 13.76 -16.49
N THR A 163 -1.07 14.72 -17.23
CA THR A 163 -1.96 14.48 -18.37
C THR A 163 -1.19 14.12 -19.64
N ASP A 164 0.08 14.54 -19.75
CA ASP A 164 0.94 14.20 -20.88
C ASP A 164 1.78 12.92 -20.63
N GLY A 165 1.81 12.43 -19.38
CA GLY A 165 2.44 11.17 -18.99
C GLY A 165 3.96 11.24 -18.96
N ASN A 166 4.54 12.44 -18.84
CA ASN A 166 5.98 12.66 -18.89
C ASN A 166 6.68 12.40 -17.54
N GLY A 167 5.92 12.15 -16.46
CA GLY A 167 6.46 11.91 -15.12
C GLY A 167 6.76 13.19 -14.32
N GLN A 168 6.35 14.35 -14.80
CA GLN A 168 6.54 15.67 -14.20
C GLN A 168 5.22 16.44 -14.22
N LEU A 169 5.02 17.34 -13.26
CA LEU A 169 3.80 18.16 -13.20
C LEU A 169 4.12 19.58 -13.66
N SER A 170 3.58 19.97 -14.82
CA SER A 170 3.69 21.33 -15.32
C SER A 170 2.86 22.31 -14.49
N VAL A 171 3.17 23.62 -14.61
CA VAL A 171 2.37 24.68 -13.98
C VAL A 171 0.90 24.60 -14.37
N LEU A 172 0.60 24.24 -15.62
CA LEU A 172 -0.78 24.15 -16.13
C LEU A 172 -1.53 22.97 -15.51
N GLU A 173 -0.87 21.82 -15.35
CA GLU A 173 -1.45 20.63 -14.71
C GLU A 173 -1.73 20.87 -13.23
N LEU A 174 -0.87 21.63 -12.56
CA LEU A 174 -1.05 22.01 -11.17
C LEU A 174 -2.20 22.99 -10.94
N LEU A 175 -2.74 23.65 -11.98
CA LEU A 175 -3.98 24.42 -11.86
C LEU A 175 -5.20 23.53 -11.58
N ALA A 176 -5.13 22.23 -11.92
CA ALA A 176 -6.18 21.26 -11.60
C ALA A 176 -6.09 20.73 -10.15
N LEU A 177 -4.99 21.01 -9.43
CA LEU A 177 -4.85 20.67 -8.02
C LEU A 177 -5.76 21.58 -7.17
N SER A 178 -6.83 21.04 -6.62
CA SER A 178 -7.69 21.77 -5.68
C SER A 178 -7.09 21.77 -4.26
N ASP A 179 -7.49 22.73 -3.42
CA ASP A 179 -7.12 22.74 -2.00
C ASP A 179 -7.55 21.45 -1.29
N SER A 180 -8.76 20.96 -1.58
CA SER A 180 -9.26 19.70 -0.99
C SER A 180 -8.42 18.49 -1.38
N MET A 181 -7.94 18.44 -2.62
CA MET A 181 -7.07 17.36 -3.10
C MET A 181 -5.70 17.46 -2.44
N ALA A 182 -5.13 18.66 -2.36
CA ALA A 182 -3.86 18.91 -1.68
C ALA A 182 -3.92 18.56 -0.18
N ASP A 183 -5.00 18.93 0.51
CA ASP A 183 -5.25 18.56 1.90
C ASP A 183 -5.34 17.04 2.07
N SER A 184 -6.06 16.35 1.17
CA SER A 184 -6.15 14.89 1.18
C SER A 184 -4.78 14.23 0.97
N ILE A 185 -3.94 14.76 0.08
CA ILE A 185 -2.58 14.27 -0.19
C ILE A 185 -1.69 14.46 1.04
N ILE A 186 -1.63 15.67 1.59
CA ILE A 186 -0.79 15.96 2.76
C ILE A 186 -1.24 15.15 3.96
N THR A 187 -2.55 15.05 4.21
CA THR A 187 -3.11 14.23 5.28
C THR A 187 -2.77 12.75 5.06
N GLY A 188 -2.85 12.26 3.82
CA GLY A 188 -2.44 10.89 3.46
C GLY A 188 -0.99 10.61 3.82
N LEU A 189 -0.07 11.51 3.47
CA LEU A 189 1.35 11.39 3.82
C LEU A 189 1.61 11.47 5.32
N GLN A 190 0.93 12.37 6.03
CA GLN A 190 1.05 12.48 7.50
C GLN A 190 0.54 11.22 8.21
N ASN A 191 -0.56 10.65 7.73
CA ASN A 191 -1.07 9.39 8.26
C ASN A 191 -0.11 8.23 7.96
N ALA A 192 0.50 8.22 6.76
CA ALA A 192 1.48 7.20 6.38
C ALA A 192 2.72 7.27 7.30
N ALA A 193 3.25 8.48 7.53
CA ALA A 193 4.36 8.70 8.45
C ALA A 193 4.02 8.23 9.87
N SER A 194 2.80 8.55 10.34
CA SER A 194 2.33 8.17 11.68
C SER A 194 2.18 6.66 11.83
N ALA A 195 1.69 5.97 10.80
CA ALA A 195 1.54 4.51 10.80
C ALA A 195 2.90 3.79 10.83
N LEU A 196 3.94 4.36 10.20
CA LEU A 196 5.30 3.80 10.21
C LEU A 196 6.09 4.17 11.48
N GLY A 197 5.85 5.34 12.08
CA GLY A 197 6.57 5.83 13.26
C GLY A 197 6.36 5.02 14.55
N GLY A 198 5.48 4.01 14.54
CA GLY A 198 5.26 3.08 15.66
C GLY A 198 6.05 1.78 15.59
N GLY A 199 6.77 1.50 14.49
CA GLY A 199 7.58 0.28 14.31
C GLY A 199 8.94 0.43 14.97
N GLY A 200 9.21 -0.38 16.00
CA GLY A 200 10.45 -0.32 16.79
C GLY A 200 11.73 -0.33 15.96
N SER A 201 12.59 0.64 16.23
CA SER A 201 13.99 0.74 15.80
C SER A 201 14.74 -0.58 16.05
N GLY A 202 14.99 -1.36 14.99
CA GLY A 202 15.69 -2.65 15.18
C GLY A 202 16.26 -3.34 13.95
N ALA A 203 15.77 -3.06 12.73
CA ALA A 203 16.34 -3.67 11.53
C ALA A 203 16.06 -2.82 10.31
N SER A 204 17.10 -2.58 9.51
CA SER A 204 17.10 -2.01 8.17
C SER A 204 16.19 -2.78 7.21
N THR A 205 14.88 -2.62 7.40
CA THR A 205 13.82 -3.27 6.65
C THR A 205 13.16 -2.25 5.73
N GLY A 206 12.45 -2.69 4.69
CA GLY A 206 11.79 -1.76 3.77
C GLY A 206 10.83 -0.76 4.44
N GLY A 207 10.33 -1.07 5.65
CA GLY A 207 9.55 -0.13 6.47
C GLY A 207 10.30 1.14 6.86
N ASP A 208 11.60 1.04 7.18
CA ASP A 208 12.43 2.21 7.53
C ASP A 208 12.64 3.12 6.31
N VAL A 209 12.86 2.51 5.14
CA VAL A 209 13.00 3.21 3.86
C VAL A 209 11.72 3.98 3.54
N ALA A 210 10.56 3.31 3.67
CA ALA A 210 9.27 3.97 3.49
C ALA A 210 9.07 5.12 4.49
N ALA A 211 9.44 4.92 5.76
CA ALA A 211 9.26 5.94 6.80
C ALA A 211 10.12 7.18 6.54
N GLN A 212 11.37 6.98 6.13
CA GLN A 212 12.29 8.04 5.75
C GLN A 212 11.78 8.79 4.52
N LEU A 213 11.34 8.07 3.49
CA LEU A 213 10.83 8.68 2.26
C LEU A 213 9.58 9.54 2.55
N VAL A 214 8.60 9.01 3.28
CA VAL A 214 7.40 9.77 3.64
C VAL A 214 7.75 10.97 4.52
N SER A 215 8.65 10.81 5.49
CA SER A 215 9.08 11.92 6.35
C SER A 215 9.80 13.01 5.56
N SER A 216 10.61 12.62 4.56
CA SER A 216 11.24 13.54 3.60
C SER A 216 10.18 14.29 2.80
N MET A 217 9.19 13.61 2.26
CA MET A 217 8.08 14.23 1.50
C MET A 217 7.29 15.24 2.36
N VAL A 218 6.87 14.85 3.57
CA VAL A 218 6.13 15.73 4.48
C VAL A 218 6.97 16.95 4.86
N SER A 219 8.25 16.76 5.18
CA SER A 219 9.16 17.87 5.52
C SER A 219 9.39 18.79 4.31
N GLY A 220 9.59 18.21 3.13
CA GLY A 220 9.77 18.91 1.87
C GLY A 220 8.57 19.78 1.55
N ILE A 221 7.35 19.24 1.63
CA ILE A 221 6.10 20.00 1.41
C ILE A 221 5.92 21.09 2.46
N THR A 222 6.10 20.78 3.74
CA THR A 222 5.86 21.75 4.82
C THR A 222 6.85 22.91 4.83
N SER A 223 8.07 22.70 4.29
CA SER A 223 9.10 23.73 4.13
C SER A 223 8.84 24.71 2.99
N GLN A 224 7.89 24.41 2.09
CA GLN A 224 7.55 25.30 0.98
C GLN A 224 6.86 26.57 1.48
N SER A 225 7.10 27.67 0.77
CA SER A 225 6.36 28.90 0.97
C SER A 225 4.94 28.75 0.39
N GLY A 226 3.96 29.44 1.00
CA GLY A 226 2.56 29.35 0.58
C GLY A 226 1.61 29.39 1.75
N ALA A 227 0.44 29.99 1.54
CA ALA A 227 -0.59 30.10 2.58
C ALA A 227 -1.47 28.84 2.64
N SER A 228 -1.71 28.20 1.49
CA SER A 228 -2.53 27.00 1.38
C SER A 228 -1.70 25.72 1.27
N SER A 229 -2.32 24.58 1.60
CA SER A 229 -1.76 23.24 1.32
C SER A 229 -1.45 23.04 -0.15
N ARG A 230 -2.30 23.57 -1.04
CA ARG A 230 -2.08 23.53 -2.49
C ARG A 230 -0.81 24.26 -2.89
N ASP A 231 -0.61 25.49 -2.41
CA ASP A 231 0.58 26.28 -2.76
C ASP A 231 1.87 25.57 -2.31
N LYS A 232 1.84 24.99 -1.11
CA LYS A 232 2.96 24.21 -0.58
C LYS A 232 3.22 22.94 -1.40
N LEU A 233 2.19 22.19 -1.72
CA LEU A 233 2.33 20.98 -2.50
C LEU A 233 2.82 21.27 -3.92
N ALA A 234 2.25 22.30 -4.57
CA ALA A 234 2.67 22.76 -5.90
C ALA A 234 4.13 23.22 -5.89
N GLY A 235 4.54 23.98 -4.88
CA GLY A 235 5.94 24.39 -4.71
C GLY A 235 6.88 23.19 -4.61
N TYR A 236 6.52 22.19 -3.81
CA TYR A 236 7.35 20.99 -3.63
C TYR A 236 7.47 20.15 -4.90
N VAL A 237 6.38 19.97 -5.65
CA VAL A 237 6.41 19.11 -6.85
C VAL A 237 7.05 19.80 -8.08
N GLN A 238 7.21 21.13 -8.04
CA GLN A 238 7.89 21.93 -9.06
C GLN A 238 9.39 22.13 -8.81
N GLN A 239 9.84 21.91 -7.57
CA GLN A 239 11.26 21.75 -7.26
C GLN A 239 11.75 20.47 -7.89
#